data_AF-A0A544QWM0-F1
#
_entry.id   AF-A0A544QWM0-F1
#
_cell.length_a   1.000
_cell.length_b   1.000
_cell.length_c   1.000
_cell.angle_alpha   90.00
_cell.angle_beta   90.00
_cell.angle_gamma   90.00
#
_symmetry.space_group_name_H-M   'P 1'
#
loop_
_entity.id
_entity.type
_entity.pdbx_description
1 polymer ?
#
loop_
_entity_poly.entity_id
_entity_poly.type
_entity_poly.pdbx_seq_one_letter_code
_entity_poly.pdbx_strand_id
1 'polypeptide(L)'
;MKSMKSTAKKVIISAAIIGMLSSNAAIFADEATQGVALYRDDDYQGVHTYLKEGNHNLSKYEFGGGNLSSIKVPYGYIVTLRTESGKHRLVLGQGEYHSLSEQGFENLAFTAEVKHYQAAEYEAELARLKKTKEFEAQAEKEINDRVQGNPVSQYWDATLNDVKVENIKNSESTNLDMIFGGSTRLTNTTNEKVTLTSQAFDFAETNTVTSATTNSIGTSVSASASFNVPVVGSLNTTVSTQYNFSDTETKSDSKTVTYKVPSQTITLNPGQTVEVRARLEKVKTSGKVKLVGNLTATERGYVSLTRLMGSGHHYSWKEYSRKPYEFHFDGKRVEGEGTYTADYGANLYIDVVNIDTKETKTFKAETTSNSDRSANSSASVINATPMNIDMTK
;
A
#
# COMPACT_ATOMS: atom_id res chain seq x y z
N MET A 1 -26.13 4.73 -4.33
CA MET A 1 -27.19 5.56 -3.72
C MET A 1 -28.39 5.61 -4.66
N LYS A 2 -29.60 5.33 -4.16
CA LYS A 2 -30.94 5.16 -4.80
C LYS A 2 -31.42 3.71 -4.68
N SER A 3 -32.58 3.37 -4.14
CA SER A 3 -33.63 4.08 -3.41
C SER A 3 -34.57 2.98 -2.93
N MET A 4 -34.95 2.98 -1.65
CA MET A 4 -36.12 2.24 -1.16
C MET A 4 -37.32 2.54 -2.05
N LYS A 5 -38.03 1.50 -2.49
CA LYS A 5 -39.45 1.58 -2.82
C LYS A 5 -40.16 0.37 -2.22
N SER A 6 -41.02 0.68 -1.26
CA SER A 6 -41.97 -0.23 -0.63
C SER A 6 -42.81 -0.94 -1.69
N THR A 7 -42.86 -2.27 -1.61
CA THR A 7 -43.88 -3.05 -2.32
C THR A 7 -44.70 -3.77 -1.26
N ALA A 8 -45.94 -3.32 -1.08
CA ALA A 8 -46.93 -3.96 -0.24
C ALA A 8 -47.11 -5.42 -0.67
N LYS A 9 -46.77 -6.36 0.20
CA LYS A 9 -47.05 -7.79 0.00
C LYS A 9 -48.54 -8.04 0.28
N LYS A 10 -49.33 -8.18 -0.78
CA LYS A 10 -50.63 -8.85 -0.74
C LYS A 10 -50.42 -10.29 -0.28
N VAL A 11 -51.00 -10.66 0.86
CA VAL A 11 -51.04 -12.04 1.36
C VAL A 11 -52.21 -12.73 0.65
N ILE A 12 -51.93 -13.76 -0.14
CA ILE A 12 -52.94 -14.64 -0.72
C ILE A 12 -53.22 -15.72 0.33
N ILE A 13 -54.38 -15.65 0.97
CA ILE A 13 -54.84 -16.67 1.93
C ILE A 13 -55.37 -17.86 1.12
N SER A 14 -54.78 -19.04 1.32
CA SER A 14 -55.11 -20.25 0.56
C SER A 14 -56.46 -20.84 1.00
N ALA A 15 -57.27 -21.35 0.07
CA ALA A 15 -58.63 -21.86 0.31
C ALA A 15 -58.71 -23.01 1.35
N ALA A 16 -57.59 -23.70 1.61
CA ALA A 16 -57.47 -24.69 2.67
C ALA A 16 -57.58 -24.09 4.10
N ILE A 17 -57.13 -22.84 4.28
CA ILE A 17 -57.21 -22.11 5.56
C ILE A 17 -58.65 -21.71 5.84
N ILE A 18 -59.41 -21.31 4.81
CA ILE A 18 -60.84 -20.94 4.92
C ILE A 18 -61.71 -22.14 5.37
N GLY A 19 -61.38 -23.36 4.92
CA GLY A 19 -62.08 -24.59 5.34
C GLY A 19 -61.84 -25.00 6.80
N MET A 20 -60.63 -24.78 7.33
CA MET A 20 -60.30 -24.99 8.75
C MET A 20 -60.89 -23.89 9.67
N LEU A 21 -61.03 -22.66 9.15
CA LEU A 21 -61.62 -21.53 9.89
C LEU A 21 -63.12 -21.72 10.17
N SER A 22 -63.86 -22.40 9.30
CA SER A 22 -65.30 -22.66 9.49
C SER A 22 -65.62 -23.77 10.49
N SER A 23 -64.72 -24.74 10.71
CA SER A 23 -64.97 -25.87 11.62
C SER A 23 -64.68 -25.54 13.09
N ASN A 24 -63.84 -24.53 13.37
CA ASN A 24 -63.45 -24.16 14.74
C ASN A 24 -64.21 -22.97 15.32
N ALA A 25 -64.95 -22.20 14.50
CA ALA A 25 -65.72 -21.05 14.98
C ALA A 25 -66.84 -21.41 15.99
N ALA A 26 -67.31 -22.66 15.98
CA ALA A 26 -68.42 -23.10 16.83
C ALA A 26 -68.00 -23.72 18.18
N ILE A 27 -66.72 -24.06 18.38
CA ILE A 27 -66.27 -24.83 19.57
C ILE A 27 -65.67 -23.95 20.68
N PHE A 28 -65.36 -22.66 20.44
CA PHE A 28 -64.56 -21.86 21.39
C PHE A 28 -65.18 -20.51 21.79
N ALA A 29 -66.51 -20.37 21.71
CA ALA A 29 -67.22 -19.16 22.11
C ALA A 29 -67.23 -18.89 23.64
N ASP A 30 -66.62 -19.75 24.47
CA ASP A 30 -66.66 -19.63 25.94
C ASP A 30 -65.41 -18.96 26.57
N GLU A 31 -64.21 -19.06 25.96
CA GLU A 31 -62.99 -18.42 26.51
C GLU A 31 -62.76 -16.97 26.06
N ALA A 32 -63.51 -16.47 25.08
CA ALA A 32 -63.34 -15.12 24.54
C ALA A 32 -63.84 -13.99 25.47
N THR A 33 -64.44 -14.31 26.62
CA THR A 33 -65.07 -13.31 27.50
C THR A 33 -64.12 -12.66 28.50
N GLN A 34 -62.93 -13.25 28.76
CA GLN A 34 -62.03 -12.77 29.83
C GLN A 34 -60.79 -12.02 29.33
N GLY A 35 -60.29 -12.27 28.11
CA GLY A 35 -59.09 -11.61 27.56
C GLY A 35 -57.77 -12.32 27.90
N VAL A 36 -56.63 -11.65 27.77
CA VAL A 36 -55.30 -12.22 28.02
C VAL A 36 -55.01 -12.30 29.52
N ALA A 37 -54.65 -13.47 30.04
CA ALA A 37 -54.36 -13.65 31.46
C ALA A 37 -52.86 -13.49 31.74
N LEU A 38 -52.52 -12.64 32.71
CA LEU A 38 -51.15 -12.37 33.16
C LEU A 38 -50.97 -12.84 34.59
N TYR A 39 -49.85 -13.49 34.89
CA TYR A 39 -49.56 -14.06 36.21
C TYR A 39 -48.18 -13.63 36.69
N ARG A 40 -48.13 -13.25 37.97
CA ARG A 40 -46.89 -12.80 38.60
C ARG A 40 -45.84 -13.90 38.70
N ASP A 41 -46.27 -15.13 38.95
CA ASP A 41 -45.37 -16.25 39.20
C ASP A 41 -45.44 -17.23 38.01
N ASP A 42 -44.46 -18.13 37.88
CA ASP A 42 -44.45 -19.19 36.86
C ASP A 42 -45.66 -20.13 36.98
N ASP A 43 -45.92 -20.92 35.94
CA ASP A 43 -46.98 -21.95 35.90
C ASP A 43 -48.38 -21.42 36.23
N TYR A 44 -48.64 -20.17 35.84
CA TYR A 44 -49.91 -19.46 36.04
C TYR A 44 -50.32 -19.34 37.51
N GLN A 45 -49.32 -19.22 38.39
CA GLN A 45 -49.53 -19.08 39.83
C GLN A 45 -49.46 -17.62 40.29
N GLY A 46 -49.90 -17.40 41.53
CA GLY A 46 -49.79 -16.10 42.20
C GLY A 46 -50.87 -15.08 41.81
N VAL A 47 -50.54 -13.80 42.02
CA VAL A 47 -51.40 -12.67 41.69
C VAL A 47 -51.57 -12.59 40.17
N HIS A 48 -52.80 -12.44 39.69
CA HIS A 48 -53.10 -12.43 38.27
C HIS A 48 -54.10 -11.34 37.87
N THR A 49 -54.09 -10.95 36.60
CA THR A 49 -55.08 -10.05 36.00
C THR A 49 -55.45 -10.48 34.59
N TYR A 50 -56.55 -9.93 34.08
CA TYR A 50 -56.96 -10.09 32.70
C TYR A 50 -56.89 -8.78 31.93
N LEU A 51 -56.29 -8.81 30.74
CA LEU A 51 -56.17 -7.69 29.84
C LEU A 51 -57.08 -7.85 28.62
N LYS A 52 -57.93 -6.85 28.39
CA LYS A 52 -58.68 -6.70 27.15
C LYS A 52 -57.82 -6.01 26.09
N GLU A 53 -58.33 -5.91 24.87
CA GLU A 53 -57.69 -5.17 23.78
C GLU A 53 -57.33 -3.73 24.21
N GLY A 54 -56.13 -3.27 23.85
CA GLY A 54 -55.64 -1.93 24.14
C GLY A 54 -54.22 -1.89 24.71
N ASN A 55 -53.80 -0.70 25.14
CA ASN A 55 -52.49 -0.46 25.74
C ASN A 55 -52.61 -0.38 27.27
N HIS A 56 -51.81 -1.17 27.97
CA HIS A 56 -51.85 -1.32 29.40
C HIS A 56 -50.50 -0.96 30.03
N ASN A 57 -50.55 -0.14 31.07
CA ASN A 57 -49.41 0.08 31.96
C ASN A 57 -49.50 -0.91 33.13
N LEU A 58 -48.56 -1.85 33.18
CA LEU A 58 -48.61 -2.97 34.12
C LEU A 58 -48.34 -2.53 35.57
N SER A 59 -47.67 -1.39 35.78
CA SER A 59 -47.45 -0.80 37.11
C SER A 59 -48.74 -0.36 37.82
N LYS A 60 -49.89 -0.33 37.12
CA LYS A 60 -51.20 0.00 37.70
C LYS A 60 -51.96 -1.21 38.23
N TYR A 61 -51.44 -2.42 38.02
CA TYR A 61 -52.06 -3.67 38.46
C TYR A 61 -51.37 -4.21 39.72
N GLU A 62 -52.06 -5.09 40.44
CA GLU A 62 -51.66 -5.57 41.77
C GLU A 62 -50.30 -6.29 41.80
N PHE A 63 -49.90 -6.95 40.71
CA PHE A 63 -48.58 -7.59 40.62
C PHE A 63 -47.45 -6.59 40.30
N GLY A 64 -47.75 -5.38 39.81
CA GLY A 64 -46.77 -4.34 39.49
C GLY A 64 -45.98 -4.57 38.19
N GLY A 65 -45.45 -3.49 37.63
CA GLY A 65 -44.58 -3.55 36.45
C GLY A 65 -43.24 -4.19 36.79
N GLY A 66 -42.74 -5.06 35.91
CA GLY A 66 -41.48 -5.78 36.13
C GLY A 66 -41.61 -7.03 37.01
N ASN A 67 -42.82 -7.56 37.22
CA ASN A 67 -43.02 -8.79 37.99
C ASN A 67 -43.90 -9.81 37.22
N LEU A 68 -43.82 -9.84 35.89
CA LEU A 68 -44.58 -10.77 35.07
C LEU A 68 -43.71 -12.00 34.75
N SER A 69 -44.21 -13.19 35.09
CA SER A 69 -43.48 -14.45 34.87
C SER A 69 -44.22 -15.44 33.98
N SER A 70 -45.57 -15.45 33.93
CA SER A 70 -46.30 -16.31 33.01
C SER A 70 -47.55 -15.66 32.41
N ILE A 71 -47.98 -16.15 31.25
CA ILE A 71 -49.05 -15.52 30.46
C ILE A 71 -49.82 -16.56 29.64
N LYS A 72 -51.15 -16.45 29.64
CA LYS A 72 -52.04 -17.17 28.71
C LYS A 72 -52.61 -16.21 27.69
N VAL A 73 -52.34 -16.47 26.43
CA VAL A 73 -52.84 -15.70 25.29
C VAL A 73 -53.90 -16.54 24.58
N PRO A 74 -55.19 -16.15 24.62
CA PRO A 74 -56.24 -16.85 23.90
C PRO A 74 -56.09 -16.74 22.37
N TYR A 75 -56.78 -17.63 21.64
CA TYR A 75 -56.83 -17.59 20.17
C TYR A 75 -57.31 -16.21 19.69
N GLY A 76 -56.71 -15.69 18.63
CA GLY A 76 -57.05 -14.38 18.06
C GLY A 76 -56.39 -13.18 18.75
N TYR A 77 -55.67 -13.38 19.86
CA TYR A 77 -54.93 -12.31 20.52
C TYR A 77 -53.44 -12.37 20.22
N ILE A 78 -52.82 -11.20 20.05
CA ILE A 78 -51.36 -11.02 20.07
C ILE A 78 -51.03 -9.97 21.12
N VAL A 79 -50.03 -10.28 21.94
CA VAL A 79 -49.58 -9.44 23.04
C VAL A 79 -48.16 -8.97 22.75
N THR A 80 -47.94 -7.67 22.81
CA THR A 80 -46.60 -7.07 22.79
C THR A 80 -46.26 -6.54 24.17
N LEU A 81 -45.36 -7.24 24.87
CA LEU A 81 -44.79 -6.80 26.14
C LEU A 81 -43.59 -5.91 25.89
N ARG A 82 -43.40 -4.85 26.68
CA ARG A 82 -42.21 -3.98 26.60
C ARG A 82 -41.63 -3.69 27.98
N THR A 83 -40.31 -3.52 28.03
CA THR A 83 -39.59 -3.07 29.24
C THR A 83 -39.92 -1.63 29.60
N GLU A 84 -39.59 -1.20 30.83
CA GLU A 84 -39.77 0.18 31.29
C GLU A 84 -39.13 1.20 30.35
N SER A 85 -37.92 0.90 29.87
CA SER A 85 -37.19 1.73 28.92
C SER A 85 -37.80 1.76 27.50
N GLY A 86 -38.75 0.87 27.20
CA GLY A 86 -39.31 0.64 25.87
C GLY A 86 -38.34 0.04 24.85
N LYS A 87 -37.07 -0.22 25.22
CA LYS A 87 -36.02 -0.69 24.32
C LYS A 87 -36.13 -2.18 23.96
N HIS A 88 -36.63 -3.01 24.87
CA HIS A 88 -36.83 -4.43 24.63
C HIS A 88 -38.31 -4.74 24.55
N ARG A 89 -38.69 -5.61 23.61
CA ARG A 89 -40.07 -6.08 23.45
C ARG A 89 -40.12 -7.57 23.19
N LEU A 90 -41.19 -8.20 23.65
CA LEU A 90 -41.53 -9.59 23.35
C LEU A 90 -42.93 -9.63 22.74
N VAL A 91 -43.09 -10.31 21.61
CA VAL A 91 -44.38 -10.49 20.94
C VAL A 91 -44.81 -11.94 21.07
N LEU A 92 -45.99 -12.16 21.63
CA LEU A 92 -46.58 -13.46 21.92
C LEU A 92 -47.90 -13.59 21.17
N GLY A 93 -48.06 -14.71 20.46
CA GLY A 93 -49.35 -15.11 19.91
C GLY A 93 -50.11 -15.95 20.93
N GLN A 94 -51.18 -16.60 20.49
CA GLN A 94 -51.89 -17.63 21.24
C GLN A 94 -50.92 -18.66 21.79
N GLY A 95 -51.10 -18.97 23.06
CA GLY A 95 -50.35 -20.00 23.73
C GLY A 95 -50.44 -19.86 25.23
N GLU A 96 -49.98 -20.92 25.85
CA GLU A 96 -49.76 -21.02 27.29
C GLU A 96 -48.25 -20.91 27.49
N TYR A 97 -47.80 -19.76 27.99
CA TYR A 97 -46.39 -19.49 28.28
C TYR A 97 -46.14 -19.61 29.78
N HIS A 98 -45.73 -20.81 30.18
CA HIS A 98 -45.58 -21.22 31.59
C HIS A 98 -44.46 -20.47 32.32
N SER A 99 -43.43 -20.03 31.60
CA SER A 99 -42.40 -19.13 32.11
C SER A 99 -41.86 -18.20 31.02
N LEU A 100 -41.78 -16.91 31.30
CA LEU A 100 -41.21 -15.90 30.41
C LEU A 100 -39.69 -15.90 30.41
N SER A 101 -39.07 -16.55 31.40
CA SER A 101 -37.62 -16.82 31.42
C SER A 101 -37.14 -17.61 30.19
N GLU A 102 -37.95 -18.52 29.66
CA GLU A 102 -37.65 -19.29 28.44
C GLU A 102 -37.55 -18.39 27.20
N GLN A 103 -38.21 -17.23 27.24
CA GLN A 103 -38.16 -16.22 26.19
C GLN A 103 -37.20 -15.06 26.54
N GLY A 104 -36.43 -15.19 27.62
CA GLY A 104 -35.51 -14.17 28.12
C GLY A 104 -36.20 -12.88 28.60
N PHE A 105 -37.47 -12.95 29.03
CA PHE A 105 -38.30 -11.79 29.34
C PHE A 105 -38.89 -11.80 30.77
N GLU A 106 -38.30 -12.60 31.64
CA GLU A 106 -38.68 -12.78 33.04
C GLU A 106 -38.64 -11.47 33.84
N ASN A 107 -39.76 -11.09 34.48
CA ASN A 107 -39.80 -9.89 35.35
C ASN A 107 -39.37 -8.59 34.63
N LEU A 108 -39.56 -8.53 33.31
CA LEU A 108 -39.15 -7.39 32.49
C LEU A 108 -40.32 -6.53 32.00
N ALA A 109 -41.55 -7.05 32.01
CA ALA A 109 -42.68 -6.38 31.37
C ALA A 109 -43.24 -5.21 32.20
N PHE A 110 -43.24 -4.00 31.64
CA PHE A 110 -43.84 -2.79 32.23
C PHE A 110 -45.06 -2.29 31.46
N THR A 111 -45.15 -2.58 30.17
CA THR A 111 -46.35 -2.29 29.37
C THR A 111 -46.73 -3.49 28.53
N ALA A 112 -48.03 -3.64 28.29
CA ALA A 112 -48.59 -4.67 27.42
C ALA A 112 -49.54 -4.02 26.40
N GLU A 113 -49.31 -4.26 25.12
CA GLU A 113 -50.23 -3.91 24.04
C GLU A 113 -50.93 -5.19 23.59
N VAL A 114 -52.24 -5.28 23.80
CA VAL A 114 -53.07 -6.42 23.44
C VAL A 114 -53.86 -6.06 22.19
N LYS A 115 -53.73 -6.85 21.14
CA LYS A 115 -54.51 -6.71 19.90
C LYS A 115 -55.31 -7.97 19.63
N HIS A 116 -56.56 -7.78 19.24
CA HIS A 116 -57.42 -8.87 18.79
C HIS A 116 -57.53 -8.83 17.26
N TYR A 117 -57.34 -9.98 16.63
CA TYR A 117 -57.35 -10.14 15.18
C TYR A 117 -58.44 -11.11 14.78
N GLN A 118 -59.05 -10.86 13.64
CA GLN A 118 -59.89 -11.87 13.00
C GLN A 118 -59.02 -13.06 12.60
N ALA A 119 -59.57 -14.27 12.69
CA ALA A 119 -58.80 -15.51 12.60
C ALA A 119 -57.88 -15.60 11.36
N ALA A 120 -58.33 -15.10 10.20
CA ALA A 120 -57.50 -15.07 8.99
C ALA A 120 -56.31 -14.08 9.06
N GLU A 121 -56.46 -12.95 9.75
CA GLU A 121 -55.41 -11.95 9.97
C GLU A 121 -54.41 -12.42 11.04
N TYR A 122 -54.92 -13.12 12.06
CA TYR A 122 -54.14 -13.72 13.12
C TYR A 122 -53.13 -14.74 12.58
N GLU A 123 -53.58 -15.69 11.75
CA GLU A 123 -52.71 -16.68 11.10
C GLU A 123 -51.64 -16.03 10.21
N ALA A 124 -51.99 -14.95 9.50
CA ALA A 124 -51.06 -14.22 8.66
C ALA A 124 -49.96 -13.52 9.46
N GLU A 125 -50.30 -12.98 10.64
CA GLU A 125 -49.34 -12.28 11.50
C GLU A 125 -48.43 -13.26 12.26
N LEU A 126 -48.96 -14.40 12.73
CA LEU A 126 -48.14 -15.49 13.27
C LEU A 126 -47.12 -16.01 12.26
N ALA A 127 -47.54 -16.21 11.01
CA ALA A 127 -46.65 -16.67 9.94
C ALA A 127 -45.51 -15.67 9.67
N ARG A 128 -45.77 -14.36 9.80
CA ARG A 128 -44.74 -13.32 9.70
C ARG A 128 -43.77 -13.38 10.86
N LEU A 129 -44.26 -13.46 12.10
CA LEU A 129 -43.42 -13.53 13.30
C LEU A 129 -42.51 -14.76 13.28
N LYS A 130 -43.04 -15.93 12.92
CA LYS A 130 -42.27 -17.16 12.80
C LYS A 130 -41.17 -17.04 11.75
N LYS A 131 -41.50 -16.52 10.57
CA LYS A 131 -40.53 -16.32 9.49
C LYS A 131 -39.43 -15.31 9.84
N THR A 132 -39.75 -14.27 10.61
CA THR A 132 -38.75 -13.33 11.11
C THR A 132 -37.80 -13.99 12.11
N LYS A 133 -38.31 -14.76 13.08
CA LYS A 133 -37.47 -15.51 14.03
C LYS A 133 -36.57 -16.53 13.33
N GLU A 134 -37.09 -17.24 12.33
CA GLU A 134 -36.32 -18.17 11.50
C GLU A 134 -35.20 -17.46 10.73
N PHE A 135 -35.48 -16.28 10.15
CA PHE A 135 -34.49 -15.47 9.44
C PHE A 135 -33.40 -14.94 10.38
N GLU A 136 -33.76 -14.45 11.56
CA GLU A 136 -32.81 -13.97 12.58
C GLU A 136 -31.89 -15.12 13.06
N ALA A 137 -32.47 -16.28 13.39
CA ALA A 137 -31.69 -17.46 13.78
C ALA A 137 -30.76 -17.96 12.66
N GLN A 138 -31.21 -17.91 11.41
CA GLN A 138 -30.39 -18.28 10.25
C GLN A 138 -29.24 -17.28 10.03
N ALA A 139 -29.49 -15.98 10.16
CA ALA A 139 -28.48 -14.94 10.05
C ALA A 139 -27.43 -15.06 11.18
N GLU A 140 -27.84 -15.33 12.42
CA GLU A 140 -26.92 -15.57 13.54
C GLU A 140 -26.03 -16.80 13.29
N LYS A 141 -26.60 -17.88 12.75
CA LYS A 141 -25.84 -19.08 12.37
C LYS A 141 -24.80 -18.77 11.28
N GLU A 142 -25.19 -18.07 10.22
CA GLU A 142 -24.31 -17.71 9.10
C GLU A 142 -23.18 -16.77 9.52
N ILE A 143 -23.47 -15.79 10.40
CA ILE A 143 -22.49 -14.87 10.97
C ILE A 143 -21.48 -15.61 11.85
N ASN A 144 -21.95 -16.53 12.69
CA ASN A 144 -21.08 -17.31 13.55
C ASN A 144 -20.17 -18.23 12.72
N ASP A 145 -20.54 -18.73 11.55
CA ASP A 145 -19.67 -19.62 10.75
C ASP A 145 -18.51 -18.91 10.02
N ARG A 146 -18.39 -17.58 10.13
CA ARG A 146 -17.30 -16.83 9.51
C ARG A 146 -15.99 -16.98 10.31
N VAL A 147 -15.03 -17.69 9.71
CA VAL A 147 -13.64 -17.81 10.19
C VAL A 147 -12.74 -16.87 9.38
N GLN A 148 -11.84 -16.17 10.08
CA GLN A 148 -10.76 -15.39 9.46
C GLN A 148 -9.41 -15.90 9.95
N GLY A 149 -8.41 -15.89 9.06
CA GLY A 149 -7.03 -16.23 9.39
C GLY A 149 -6.12 -15.03 9.17
N ASN A 150 -5.49 -14.55 10.23
CA ASN A 150 -4.49 -13.49 10.16
C ASN A 150 -3.10 -14.08 10.46
N PRO A 151 -2.15 -14.08 9.50
CA PRO A 151 -0.80 -14.52 9.76
C PRO A 151 -0.07 -13.51 10.67
N VAL A 152 0.62 -14.02 11.67
CA VAL A 152 1.51 -13.27 12.57
C VAL A 152 2.91 -13.86 12.45
N SER A 153 3.84 -13.08 11.90
CA SER A 153 5.25 -13.45 11.80
C SER A 153 5.94 -13.26 13.16
N GLN A 154 6.72 -14.25 13.60
CA GLN A 154 7.46 -14.19 14.88
C GLN A 154 8.97 -14.25 14.68
N TYR A 155 9.41 -14.87 13.59
CA TYR A 155 10.80 -15.01 13.23
C TYR A 155 10.93 -14.83 11.73
N TRP A 156 11.86 -13.97 11.35
CA TRP A 156 12.25 -13.70 9.99
C TRP A 156 13.76 -13.65 9.94
N ASP A 157 14.37 -14.55 9.18
CA ASP A 157 15.78 -14.51 8.86
C ASP A 157 15.94 -14.64 7.36
N ALA A 158 16.63 -13.69 6.76
CA ALA A 158 16.74 -13.58 5.33
C ALA A 158 18.09 -12.99 4.93
N THR A 159 18.72 -13.63 3.96
CA THR A 159 19.99 -13.22 3.40
C THR A 159 19.84 -13.08 1.89
N LEU A 160 20.46 -12.03 1.35
CA LEU A 160 20.58 -11.84 -0.09
C LEU A 160 22.00 -12.16 -0.54
N ASN A 161 22.15 -13.22 -1.33
CA ASN A 161 23.43 -13.68 -1.86
C ASN A 161 23.57 -13.28 -3.35
N ASP A 162 24.79 -13.39 -3.88
CA ASP A 162 25.11 -13.15 -5.29
C ASP A 162 24.62 -11.78 -5.82
N VAL A 163 24.72 -10.77 -4.97
CA VAL A 163 24.24 -9.42 -5.30
C VAL A 163 25.07 -8.77 -6.40
N LYS A 164 24.40 -8.24 -7.41
CA LYS A 164 25.03 -7.53 -8.53
C LYS A 164 24.11 -6.49 -9.12
N VAL A 165 24.72 -5.53 -9.79
CA VAL A 165 24.03 -4.49 -10.56
C VAL A 165 24.30 -4.72 -12.04
N GLU A 166 23.24 -4.91 -12.83
CA GLU A 166 23.33 -5.17 -14.26
C GLU A 166 22.78 -3.98 -15.04
N ASN A 167 23.49 -3.54 -16.08
CA ASN A 167 23.02 -2.45 -16.92
C ASN A 167 21.90 -2.93 -17.87
N ILE A 168 20.85 -2.11 -18.03
CA ILE A 168 19.82 -2.31 -19.05
C ILE A 168 20.30 -1.63 -20.33
N LYS A 169 20.28 -2.34 -21.47
CA LYS A 169 20.97 -2.03 -22.74
C LYS A 169 20.76 -0.63 -23.38
N ASN A 170 19.99 0.27 -22.79
CA ASN A 170 19.58 1.55 -23.38
C ASN A 170 20.18 2.77 -22.63
N SER A 171 21.46 2.73 -22.26
CA SER A 171 22.10 3.93 -21.71
C SER A 171 22.13 5.04 -22.75
N GLU A 172 21.77 6.25 -22.36
CA GLU A 172 21.76 7.42 -23.22
C GLU A 172 22.90 8.35 -22.83
N SER A 173 23.63 8.85 -23.83
CA SER A 173 24.71 9.81 -23.63
C SER A 173 24.43 11.08 -24.43
N THR A 174 24.60 12.23 -23.79
CA THR A 174 24.47 13.54 -24.41
C THR A 174 25.72 14.36 -24.12
N ASN A 175 26.29 14.96 -25.16
CA ASN A 175 27.38 15.92 -24.99
C ASN A 175 26.84 17.16 -24.25
N LEU A 176 27.60 17.61 -23.26
CA LEU A 176 27.37 18.86 -22.56
C LEU A 176 28.25 19.96 -23.16
N ASP A 177 28.09 21.18 -22.63
CA ASP A 177 28.93 22.31 -23.00
C ASP A 177 30.42 21.99 -22.78
N MET A 178 31.24 22.46 -23.72
CA MET A 178 32.69 22.33 -23.59
C MET A 178 33.20 23.31 -22.55
N ILE A 179 34.02 22.80 -21.64
CA ILE A 179 34.69 23.59 -20.62
C ILE A 179 35.98 24.15 -21.19
N PHE A 180 36.20 25.44 -20.97
CA PHE A 180 37.43 26.13 -21.37
C PHE A 180 38.49 26.01 -20.27
N GLY A 181 39.61 25.36 -20.58
CA GLY A 181 40.71 25.11 -19.64
C GLY A 181 41.81 26.18 -19.63
N GLY A 182 41.86 27.04 -20.64
CA GLY A 182 42.84 28.11 -20.76
C GLY A 182 43.24 28.40 -22.20
N SER A 183 43.89 29.55 -22.43
CA SER A 183 44.45 29.89 -23.73
C SER A 183 45.77 30.63 -23.68
N THR A 184 46.49 30.59 -24.79
CA THR A 184 47.58 31.50 -25.07
C THR A 184 47.57 32.04 -26.46
N ARG A 185 48.17 33.23 -26.61
CA ARG A 185 48.38 33.86 -27.90
C ARG A 185 49.84 33.77 -28.31
N LEU A 186 50.08 33.22 -29.51
CA LEU A 186 51.41 33.12 -30.12
C LEU A 186 51.43 34.01 -31.37
N THR A 187 52.43 34.86 -31.49
CA THR A 187 52.58 35.79 -32.62
C THR A 187 53.95 35.64 -33.23
N ASN A 188 54.01 35.31 -34.51
CA ASN A 188 55.25 35.34 -35.27
C ASN A 188 55.47 36.76 -35.82
N THR A 189 56.30 37.55 -35.15
CA THR A 189 56.63 38.93 -35.57
C THR A 189 57.77 38.99 -36.60
N THR A 190 58.28 37.84 -37.04
CA THR A 190 59.39 37.76 -38.01
C THR A 190 58.87 37.61 -39.44
N ASN A 191 59.78 37.78 -40.40
CA ASN A 191 59.51 37.57 -41.83
C ASN A 191 59.74 36.12 -42.29
N GLU A 192 60.04 35.20 -41.37
CA GLU A 192 60.31 33.79 -41.65
C GLU A 192 59.34 32.89 -40.88
N LYS A 193 59.28 31.60 -41.22
CA LYS A 193 58.51 30.63 -40.45
C LYS A 193 59.16 30.41 -39.09
N VAL A 194 58.37 30.43 -38.02
CA VAL A 194 58.88 30.23 -36.65
C VAL A 194 58.03 29.20 -35.92
N THR A 195 58.69 28.33 -35.16
CA THR A 195 58.04 27.44 -34.20
C THR A 195 58.04 28.09 -32.83
N LEU A 196 56.85 28.32 -32.29
CA LEU A 196 56.62 28.89 -30.96
C LEU A 196 56.01 27.84 -30.04
N THR A 197 56.17 28.01 -28.73
CA THR A 197 55.65 27.10 -27.72
C THR A 197 54.57 27.78 -26.89
N SER A 198 53.42 27.13 -26.69
CA SER A 198 52.41 27.61 -25.74
C SER A 198 52.88 27.45 -24.30
N GLN A 199 52.30 28.16 -23.33
CA GLN A 199 52.41 27.73 -21.94
C GLN A 199 51.68 26.41 -21.72
N ALA A 200 52.04 25.74 -20.63
CA ALA A 200 51.26 24.66 -20.07
C ALA A 200 50.04 25.21 -19.31
N PHE A 201 48.97 24.41 -19.23
CA PHE A 201 47.74 24.71 -18.50
C PHE A 201 47.38 23.54 -17.60
N ASP A 202 47.03 23.84 -16.36
CA ASP A 202 46.44 22.87 -15.44
C ASP A 202 45.06 23.41 -15.04
N PHE A 203 44.02 22.61 -15.22
CA PHE A 203 42.66 22.93 -14.76
C PHE A 203 42.00 21.70 -14.16
N ALA A 204 41.06 21.91 -13.23
CA ALA A 204 40.40 20.81 -12.52
C ALA A 204 38.90 20.84 -12.76
N GLU A 205 38.32 19.69 -13.05
CA GLU A 205 36.86 19.53 -13.18
C GLU A 205 36.34 18.37 -12.37
N THR A 206 35.16 18.58 -11.79
CA THR A 206 34.48 17.57 -10.97
C THR A 206 33.58 16.70 -11.83
N ASN A 207 33.85 15.40 -11.79
CA ASN A 207 32.94 14.38 -12.28
C ASN A 207 31.93 14.06 -11.18
N THR A 208 30.67 13.88 -11.54
CA THR A 208 29.60 13.54 -10.60
C THR A 208 28.90 12.27 -11.05
N VAL A 209 28.41 11.51 -10.09
CA VAL A 209 27.48 10.42 -10.34
C VAL A 209 26.40 10.42 -9.28
N THR A 210 25.16 10.36 -9.73
CA THR A 210 24.00 10.21 -8.89
C THR A 210 23.34 8.88 -9.22
N SER A 211 23.04 8.08 -8.20
CA SER A 211 22.32 6.83 -8.34
C SER A 211 21.16 6.76 -7.35
N ALA A 212 20.10 6.07 -7.74
CA ALA A 212 18.93 5.85 -6.90
C ALA A 212 18.33 4.48 -7.20
N THR A 213 18.00 3.75 -6.15
CA THR A 213 17.14 2.57 -6.25
C THR A 213 15.70 3.04 -6.44
N THR A 214 15.06 2.65 -7.53
CA THR A 214 13.68 3.05 -7.85
C THR A 214 12.68 2.00 -7.41
N ASN A 215 13.06 0.72 -7.47
CA ASN A 215 12.27 -0.40 -6.96
C ASN A 215 13.19 -1.26 -6.08
N SER A 216 12.97 -1.23 -4.77
CA SER A 216 13.74 -2.04 -3.81
C SER A 216 13.29 -3.50 -3.84
N ILE A 217 14.18 -4.41 -3.42
CA ILE A 217 13.88 -5.84 -3.28
C ILE A 217 13.10 -6.12 -1.98
N GLY A 218 12.99 -5.13 -1.10
CA GLY A 218 12.25 -5.16 0.16
C GLY A 218 13.06 -4.56 1.30
N THR A 219 12.39 -4.07 2.33
CA THR A 219 13.03 -3.37 3.47
C THR A 219 13.59 -4.32 4.53
N SER A 220 13.26 -5.61 4.46
CA SER A 220 13.57 -6.59 5.51
C SER A 220 14.94 -7.26 5.38
N VAL A 221 15.73 -6.92 4.34
CA VAL A 221 17.07 -7.46 4.08
C VAL A 221 17.97 -6.35 3.59
N SER A 222 19.06 -6.06 4.30
CA SER A 222 20.04 -5.04 3.89
C SER A 222 21.11 -5.65 3.00
N ALA A 223 21.33 -5.04 1.82
CA ALA A 223 22.39 -5.43 0.90
C ALA A 223 22.79 -4.23 0.02
N SER A 224 24.04 -4.22 -0.44
CA SER A 224 24.52 -3.20 -1.36
C SER A 224 25.50 -3.77 -2.38
N ALA A 225 25.55 -3.18 -3.57
CA ALA A 225 26.48 -3.58 -4.63
C ALA A 225 26.96 -2.36 -5.41
N SER A 226 28.24 -2.41 -5.81
CA SER A 226 28.88 -1.36 -6.62
C SER A 226 28.57 -1.55 -8.10
N PHE A 227 28.50 -0.43 -8.82
CA PHE A 227 28.24 -0.38 -10.25
C PHE A 227 29.22 0.57 -10.93
N ASN A 228 29.89 0.09 -11.98
CA ASN A 228 30.71 0.93 -12.85
C ASN A 228 29.86 1.45 -14.01
N VAL A 229 29.76 2.77 -14.12
CA VAL A 229 29.01 3.42 -15.19
C VAL A 229 29.71 3.16 -16.53
N PRO A 230 29.00 2.75 -17.59
CA PRO A 230 29.57 2.65 -18.93
C PRO A 230 29.87 4.05 -19.46
N VAL A 231 31.12 4.48 -19.33
CA VAL A 231 31.55 5.78 -19.86
C VAL A 231 31.77 5.72 -21.38
N VAL A 232 31.56 6.83 -22.05
CA VAL A 232 31.90 7.05 -23.46
C VAL A 232 32.95 8.14 -23.58
N GLY A 233 33.88 7.99 -24.52
CA GLY A 233 34.99 8.93 -24.70
C GLY A 233 36.34 8.21 -24.75
N SER A 234 37.40 8.96 -25.01
CA SER A 234 38.76 8.41 -25.05
C SER A 234 39.56 8.65 -23.79
N LEU A 235 39.04 9.46 -22.86
CA LEU A 235 39.64 9.58 -21.54
C LEU A 235 39.36 8.29 -20.76
N ASN A 236 40.37 7.73 -20.10
CA ASN A 236 40.24 6.56 -19.22
C ASN A 236 39.53 6.91 -17.90
N THR A 237 38.39 7.57 -17.99
CA THR A 237 37.62 8.08 -16.86
C THR A 237 36.80 6.96 -16.25
N THR A 238 37.10 6.55 -15.02
CA THR A 238 36.26 5.58 -14.30
C THR A 238 35.29 6.30 -13.38
N VAL A 239 33.99 6.02 -13.54
CA VAL A 239 32.92 6.52 -12.66
C VAL A 239 32.17 5.33 -12.08
N SER A 240 32.12 5.26 -10.75
CA SER A 240 31.47 4.17 -10.02
C SER A 240 30.51 4.70 -8.97
N THR A 241 29.46 3.96 -8.67
CA THR A 241 28.49 4.27 -7.62
C THR A 241 28.06 3.00 -6.89
N GLN A 242 27.27 3.12 -5.83
CA GLN A 242 26.77 1.97 -5.04
C GLN A 242 25.26 2.07 -4.87
N TYR A 243 24.56 0.95 -5.05
CA TYR A 243 23.12 0.83 -4.82
C TYR A 243 22.83 0.13 -3.51
N ASN A 244 21.83 0.63 -2.77
CA ASN A 244 21.22 -0.06 -1.63
C ASN A 244 19.97 -0.81 -2.10
N PHE A 245 19.87 -2.09 -1.79
CA PHE A 245 18.78 -2.95 -2.25
C PHE A 245 17.53 -2.85 -1.37
N SER A 246 17.66 -2.26 -0.18
CA SER A 246 16.58 -2.11 0.80
C SER A 246 16.04 -0.69 0.96
N ASP A 247 16.66 0.28 0.30
CA ASP A 247 16.34 1.71 0.42
C ASP A 247 16.32 2.37 -0.96
N THR A 248 15.43 3.33 -1.14
CA THR A 248 15.28 4.16 -2.33
C THR A 248 16.04 5.49 -2.24
N GLU A 249 16.87 5.66 -1.20
CA GLU A 249 17.73 6.84 -1.05
C GLU A 249 18.57 7.10 -2.31
N THR A 250 18.60 8.36 -2.72
CA THR A 250 19.45 8.82 -3.81
C THR A 250 20.82 9.17 -3.24
N LYS A 251 21.88 8.55 -3.78
CA LYS A 251 23.26 8.85 -3.41
C LYS A 251 23.94 9.60 -4.53
N SER A 252 24.76 10.59 -4.16
CA SER A 252 25.59 11.31 -5.10
C SER A 252 27.04 11.29 -4.63
N ASP A 253 27.92 10.87 -5.53
CA ASP A 253 29.36 10.91 -5.34
C ASP A 253 29.98 11.86 -6.35
N SER A 254 31.13 12.42 -5.98
CA SER A 254 31.88 13.29 -6.87
C SER A 254 33.37 13.06 -6.75
N LYS A 255 34.08 13.24 -7.86
CA LYS A 255 35.53 13.12 -7.93
C LYS A 255 36.10 14.22 -8.79
N THR A 256 37.01 15.01 -8.23
CA THR A 256 37.72 16.04 -8.98
C THR A 256 38.88 15.43 -9.77
N VAL A 257 38.95 15.77 -11.04
CA VAL A 257 40.00 15.36 -11.97
C VAL A 257 40.79 16.58 -12.39
N THR A 258 42.11 16.52 -12.24
CA THR A 258 43.02 17.57 -12.72
C THR A 258 43.55 17.19 -14.10
N TYR A 259 43.34 18.06 -15.06
CA TYR A 259 43.80 17.94 -16.44
C TYR A 259 45.06 18.79 -16.59
N LYS A 260 46.16 18.12 -16.94
CA LYS A 260 47.45 18.75 -17.21
C LYS A 260 47.71 18.76 -18.70
N VAL A 261 47.80 19.95 -19.26
CA VAL A 261 48.09 20.20 -20.67
C VAL A 261 49.51 20.77 -20.75
N PRO A 262 50.50 20.00 -21.18
CA PRO A 262 51.87 20.51 -21.32
C PRO A 262 51.94 21.56 -22.44
N SER A 263 53.08 22.23 -22.52
CA SER A 263 53.41 23.14 -23.63
C SER A 263 53.26 22.44 -24.98
N GLN A 264 52.62 23.12 -25.93
CA GLN A 264 52.39 22.65 -27.30
C GLN A 264 53.30 23.42 -28.26
N THR A 265 53.91 22.76 -29.23
CA THR A 265 54.74 23.45 -30.24
C THR A 265 53.91 23.74 -31.50
N ILE A 266 53.95 24.99 -31.95
CA ILE A 266 53.13 25.49 -33.06
C ILE A 266 54.03 26.20 -34.08
N THR A 267 54.08 25.71 -35.31
CA THR A 267 54.79 26.37 -36.42
C THR A 267 53.86 27.35 -37.12
N LEU A 268 54.28 28.62 -37.22
CA LEU A 268 53.52 29.73 -37.77
C LEU A 268 54.17 30.33 -39.01
N ASN A 269 53.35 30.81 -39.94
CA ASN A 269 53.79 31.64 -41.06
C ASN A 269 54.25 33.03 -40.59
N PRO A 270 55.05 33.76 -41.40
CA PRO A 270 55.41 35.15 -41.13
C PRO A 270 54.19 36.03 -40.82
N GLY A 271 54.27 36.86 -39.78
CA GLY A 271 53.19 37.77 -39.37
C GLY A 271 51.95 37.11 -38.75
N GLN A 272 51.88 35.77 -38.69
CA GLN A 272 50.69 35.06 -38.25
C GLN A 272 50.52 35.14 -36.72
N THR A 273 49.28 35.35 -36.29
CA THR A 273 48.88 35.29 -34.89
C THR A 273 47.84 34.21 -34.64
N VAL A 274 48.09 33.33 -33.67
CA VAL A 274 47.15 32.28 -33.27
C VAL A 274 46.85 32.31 -31.79
N GLU A 275 45.69 31.78 -31.41
CA GLU A 275 45.32 31.47 -30.04
C GLU A 275 45.20 29.96 -29.88
N VAL A 276 46.00 29.39 -28.98
CA VAL A 276 45.96 27.98 -28.61
C VAL A 276 45.04 27.85 -27.39
N ARG A 277 44.00 27.01 -27.47
CA ARG A 277 42.99 26.83 -26.41
C ARG A 277 42.92 25.37 -25.98
N ALA A 278 42.86 25.13 -24.68
CA ALA A 278 42.50 23.82 -24.12
C ALA A 278 40.98 23.78 -23.85
N ARG A 279 40.31 22.72 -24.32
CA ARG A 279 38.88 22.49 -24.05
C ARG A 279 38.61 21.06 -23.63
N LEU A 280 37.76 20.89 -22.63
CA LEU A 280 37.26 19.59 -22.17
C LEU A 280 35.81 19.42 -22.63
N GLU A 281 35.54 18.37 -23.38
CA GLU A 281 34.17 17.93 -23.66
C GLU A 281 33.66 17.12 -22.47
N LYS A 282 32.55 17.58 -21.87
CA LYS A 282 31.82 16.82 -20.86
C LYS A 282 30.70 16.03 -21.53
N VAL A 283 30.45 14.83 -21.01
CA VAL A 283 29.33 14.00 -21.41
C VAL A 283 28.50 13.70 -20.17
N LYS A 284 27.18 13.77 -20.35
CA LYS A 284 26.20 13.24 -19.42
C LYS A 284 25.77 11.86 -19.91
N THR A 285 25.85 10.85 -19.05
CA THR A 285 25.34 9.50 -19.35
C THR A 285 24.33 9.09 -18.31
N SER A 286 23.15 8.68 -18.77
CA SER A 286 22.06 8.23 -17.92
C SER A 286 21.60 6.84 -18.35
N GLY A 287 21.09 6.07 -17.40
CA GLY A 287 20.61 4.73 -17.69
C GLY A 287 19.84 4.11 -16.54
N LYS A 288 19.28 2.94 -16.82
CA LYS A 288 18.60 2.09 -15.85
C LYS A 288 19.44 0.85 -15.57
N VAL A 289 19.35 0.36 -14.34
CA VAL A 289 20.00 -0.88 -13.92
C VAL A 289 19.00 -1.82 -13.28
N LYS A 290 19.29 -3.11 -13.36
CA LYS A 290 18.67 -4.15 -12.54
C LYS A 290 19.53 -4.43 -11.32
N LEU A 291 18.89 -4.48 -10.16
CA LEU A 291 19.49 -4.93 -8.92
C LEU A 291 19.11 -6.40 -8.76
N VAL A 292 20.08 -7.31 -8.76
CA VAL A 292 19.81 -8.75 -8.79
C VAL A 292 20.44 -9.40 -7.57
N GLY A 293 19.72 -10.31 -6.93
CA GLY A 293 20.26 -11.19 -5.90
C GLY A 293 19.43 -12.46 -5.75
N ASN A 294 19.97 -13.41 -4.98
CA ASN A 294 19.34 -14.67 -4.64
C ASN A 294 18.91 -14.64 -3.18
N LEU A 295 17.60 -14.66 -2.93
CA LEU A 295 17.02 -14.63 -1.59
C LEU A 295 16.95 -16.04 -1.00
N THR A 296 17.62 -16.22 0.13
CA THR A 296 17.41 -17.37 1.02
C THR A 296 16.81 -16.84 2.32
N ALA A 297 15.62 -17.33 2.68
CA ALA A 297 14.88 -16.83 3.83
C ALA A 297 14.07 -17.92 4.52
N THR A 298 13.95 -17.80 5.83
CA THR A 298 13.08 -18.61 6.68
C THR A 298 12.14 -17.68 7.44
N GLU A 299 10.83 -17.88 7.26
CA GLU A 299 9.79 -17.21 8.04
C GLU A 299 9.07 -18.24 8.91
N ARG A 300 8.92 -17.95 10.20
CA ARG A 300 8.13 -18.77 11.12
C ARG A 300 7.16 -17.90 11.90
N GLY A 301 5.97 -18.43 12.11
CA GLY A 301 4.95 -17.75 12.88
C GLY A 301 3.72 -18.61 13.10
N TYR A 302 2.58 -17.96 13.25
CA TYR A 302 1.30 -18.63 13.36
C TYR A 302 0.20 -17.87 12.62
N VAL A 303 -0.79 -18.59 12.13
CA VAL A 303 -2.07 -18.02 11.70
C VAL A 303 -2.98 -17.95 12.92
N SER A 304 -3.35 -16.75 13.33
CA SER A 304 -4.41 -16.49 14.29
C SER A 304 -5.75 -16.72 13.61
N LEU A 305 -6.45 -17.77 14.00
CA LEU A 305 -7.80 -18.05 13.55
C LEU A 305 -8.78 -17.38 14.49
N THR A 306 -9.52 -16.41 13.97
CA THR A 306 -10.58 -15.71 14.68
C THR A 306 -11.94 -16.14 14.15
N ARG A 307 -12.92 -16.19 15.05
CA ARG A 307 -14.31 -16.44 14.74
C ARG A 307 -15.13 -15.27 15.28
N LEU A 308 -16.14 -14.86 14.53
CA LEU A 308 -17.07 -13.84 15.01
C LEU A 308 -17.96 -14.49 16.08
N MET A 309 -17.95 -13.94 17.29
CA MET A 309 -18.74 -14.43 18.40
C MET A 309 -19.55 -13.29 19.00
N GLY A 310 -20.83 -13.54 19.28
CA GLY A 310 -21.76 -12.55 19.80
C GLY A 310 -23.18 -13.07 19.90
N SER A 311 -24.04 -12.27 20.51
CA SER A 311 -25.50 -12.48 20.54
C SER A 311 -26.22 -11.15 20.40
N GLY A 312 -27.36 -11.14 19.71
CA GLY A 312 -28.15 -9.93 19.46
C GLY A 312 -27.40 -8.90 18.60
N HIS A 313 -27.13 -7.71 19.15
CA HIS A 313 -26.47 -6.61 18.44
C HIS A 313 -24.98 -6.43 18.78
N HIS A 314 -24.38 -7.33 19.59
CA HIS A 314 -22.98 -7.22 20.00
C HIS A 314 -22.15 -8.39 19.49
N TYR A 315 -21.30 -8.12 18.48
CA TYR A 315 -20.40 -9.10 17.88
C TYR A 315 -18.93 -8.67 18.02
N SER A 316 -18.06 -9.62 18.34
CA SER A 316 -16.61 -9.40 18.44
C SER A 316 -15.84 -10.55 17.80
N TRP A 317 -14.74 -10.23 17.11
CA TRP A 317 -13.81 -11.27 16.64
C TRP A 317 -13.00 -11.77 17.82
N LYS A 318 -13.08 -13.08 18.09
CA LYS A 318 -12.26 -13.71 19.15
C LYS A 318 -11.36 -14.78 18.53
N GLU A 319 -10.10 -14.76 18.94
CA GLU A 319 -9.13 -15.81 18.59
C GLU A 319 -9.57 -17.11 19.27
N TYR A 320 -9.61 -18.20 18.50
CA TYR A 320 -9.95 -19.53 19.03
C TYR A 320 -8.85 -20.56 18.76
N SER A 321 -7.92 -20.28 17.83
CA SER A 321 -6.80 -21.18 17.54
C SER A 321 -5.61 -20.45 16.94
N ARG A 322 -4.41 -20.99 17.20
CA ARG A 322 -3.17 -20.62 16.52
C ARG A 322 -2.64 -21.83 15.79
N LYS A 323 -2.37 -21.67 14.49
CA LYS A 323 -1.76 -22.73 13.68
C LYS A 323 -0.37 -22.29 13.26
N PRO A 324 0.70 -23.00 13.67
CA PRO A 324 2.04 -22.63 13.27
C PRO A 324 2.18 -22.78 11.75
N TYR A 325 2.99 -21.91 11.16
CA TYR A 325 3.45 -22.04 9.78
C TYR A 325 4.94 -21.79 9.71
N GLU A 326 5.55 -22.34 8.67
CA GLU A 326 6.95 -22.12 8.35
C GLU A 326 7.10 -22.07 6.82
N PHE A 327 7.71 -21.00 6.34
CA PHE A 327 8.03 -20.83 4.92
C PHE A 327 9.54 -20.80 4.75
N HIS A 328 10.01 -21.52 3.74
CA HIS A 328 11.40 -21.51 3.32
C HIS A 328 11.49 -21.06 1.87
N PHE A 329 12.35 -20.08 1.62
CA PHE A 329 12.78 -19.68 0.30
C PHE A 329 14.25 -20.04 0.18
N ASP A 330 14.61 -20.79 -0.85
CA ASP A 330 16.00 -21.17 -1.10
C ASP A 330 16.45 -20.68 -2.48
N GLY A 331 17.42 -19.77 -2.48
CA GLY A 331 18.04 -19.24 -3.70
C GLY A 331 17.07 -18.56 -4.66
N LYS A 332 15.94 -18.02 -4.18
CA LYS A 332 14.93 -17.42 -5.05
C LYS A 332 15.46 -16.12 -5.65
N ARG A 333 15.61 -16.07 -6.97
CA ARG A 333 16.02 -14.85 -7.68
C ARG A 333 14.99 -13.73 -7.45
N VAL A 334 15.49 -12.58 -7.02
CA VAL A 334 14.72 -11.35 -6.83
C VAL A 334 15.37 -10.22 -7.61
N GLU A 335 14.53 -9.31 -8.12
CA GLU A 335 14.97 -8.20 -8.95
C GLU A 335 14.40 -6.89 -8.41
N GLY A 336 15.26 -5.90 -8.27
CA GLY A 336 14.92 -4.50 -8.09
C GLY A 336 15.39 -3.69 -9.29
N GLU A 337 15.12 -2.39 -9.25
CA GLU A 337 15.49 -1.47 -10.32
C GLU A 337 16.14 -0.23 -9.73
N GLY A 338 17.03 0.38 -10.52
CA GLY A 338 17.63 1.66 -10.18
C GLY A 338 17.95 2.49 -11.43
N THR A 339 18.33 3.73 -11.19
CA THR A 339 18.75 4.68 -12.21
C THR A 339 20.08 5.30 -11.83
N TYR A 340 20.90 5.64 -12.83
CA TYR A 340 22.06 6.49 -12.63
C TYR A 340 22.08 7.65 -13.62
N THR A 341 22.78 8.70 -13.23
CA THR A 341 23.18 9.82 -14.09
C THR A 341 24.59 10.22 -13.71
N ALA A 342 25.49 10.27 -14.68
CA ALA A 342 26.88 10.63 -14.48
C ALA A 342 27.28 11.75 -15.43
N ASP A 343 27.92 12.80 -14.90
CA ASP A 343 28.52 13.88 -15.68
C ASP A 343 30.04 13.80 -15.53
N TYR A 344 30.75 13.67 -16.66
CA TYR A 344 32.20 13.45 -16.63
C TYR A 344 32.90 14.01 -17.86
N GLY A 345 34.21 14.26 -17.75
CA GLY A 345 35.06 14.58 -18.89
C GLY A 345 35.26 13.37 -19.80
N ALA A 346 34.93 13.51 -21.08
CA ALA A 346 34.97 12.43 -22.08
C ALA A 346 36.13 12.54 -23.07
N ASN A 347 36.43 13.77 -23.53
CA ASN A 347 37.49 14.04 -24.50
C ASN A 347 38.15 15.39 -24.21
N LEU A 348 39.46 15.46 -24.42
CA LEU A 348 40.24 16.69 -24.30
C LEU A 348 40.68 17.15 -25.69
N TYR A 349 40.53 18.43 -25.97
CA TYR A 349 40.83 19.05 -27.25
C TYR A 349 41.79 20.22 -27.11
N ILE A 350 42.69 20.35 -28.08
CA ILE A 350 43.51 21.54 -28.30
C ILE A 350 43.04 22.19 -29.60
N ASP A 351 42.57 23.43 -29.50
CA ASP A 351 42.29 24.23 -30.67
C ASP A 351 43.42 25.19 -30.96
N VAL A 352 43.71 25.40 -32.23
CA VAL A 352 44.55 26.48 -32.71
C VAL A 352 43.70 27.38 -33.60
N VAL A 353 43.39 28.58 -33.09
CA VAL A 353 42.53 29.56 -33.73
C VAL A 353 43.40 30.63 -34.37
N ASN A 354 43.32 30.80 -35.68
CA ASN A 354 43.95 31.95 -36.34
C ASN A 354 43.15 33.21 -36.00
N ILE A 355 43.80 34.22 -35.40
CA ILE A 355 43.12 35.41 -34.92
C ILE A 355 42.56 36.26 -36.06
N ASP A 356 43.22 36.24 -37.22
CA ASP A 356 42.87 37.10 -38.35
C ASP A 356 41.78 36.44 -39.20
N THR A 357 41.95 35.15 -39.52
CA THR A 357 40.98 34.43 -40.37
C THR A 357 39.81 33.84 -39.59
N LYS A 358 39.92 33.74 -38.26
CA LYS A 358 38.97 33.02 -37.37
C LYS A 358 38.87 31.52 -37.64
N GLU A 359 39.71 30.97 -38.51
CA GLU A 359 39.78 29.53 -38.76
C GLU A 359 40.29 28.80 -37.51
N THR A 360 39.65 27.68 -37.18
CA THR A 360 40.01 26.85 -36.02
C THR A 360 40.41 25.46 -36.49
N LYS A 361 41.62 25.02 -36.13
CA LYS A 361 42.04 23.63 -36.25
C LYS A 361 41.93 22.96 -34.87
N THR A 362 41.11 21.91 -34.78
CA THR A 362 40.86 21.16 -33.54
C THR A 362 41.59 19.83 -33.55
N PHE A 363 42.36 19.57 -32.50
CA PHE A 363 43.12 18.33 -32.31
C PHE A 363 42.63 17.65 -31.04
N LYS A 364 42.29 16.36 -31.15
CA LYS A 364 41.96 15.54 -29.99
C LYS A 364 43.26 15.14 -29.29
N ALA A 365 43.41 15.50 -28.02
CA ALA A 365 44.62 15.20 -27.26
C ALA A 365 44.66 13.71 -26.88
N GLU A 366 45.81 13.08 -27.09
CA GLU A 366 46.12 11.79 -26.47
C GLU A 366 46.41 12.00 -24.99
N THR A 367 45.92 11.10 -24.14
CA THR A 367 46.02 11.27 -22.68
C THR A 367 46.43 10.00 -21.96
N THR A 368 47.17 10.16 -20.87
CA THR A 368 47.45 9.08 -19.91
C THR A 368 46.86 9.43 -18.55
N SER A 369 46.27 8.44 -17.89
CA SER A 369 45.72 8.58 -16.55
C SER A 369 46.70 8.05 -15.51
N ASN A 370 47.11 8.87 -14.57
CA ASN A 370 47.79 8.42 -13.35
C ASN A 370 46.79 8.41 -12.21
N SER A 371 46.46 7.23 -11.70
CA SER A 371 45.81 7.10 -10.40
C SER A 371 46.89 7.27 -9.33
N ASP A 372 46.85 8.36 -8.59
CA ASP A 372 47.72 8.54 -7.45
C ASP A 372 47.40 7.43 -6.42
N ARG A 373 48.31 6.47 -6.24
CA ARG A 373 48.14 5.27 -5.38
C ARG A 373 48.30 5.61 -3.89
N SER A 374 48.01 6.84 -3.50
CA SER A 374 47.98 7.27 -2.10
C SER A 374 46.56 7.05 -1.58
N ALA A 375 46.43 6.27 -0.50
CA ALA A 375 45.16 5.88 0.11
C ALA A 375 44.35 7.04 0.74
N ASN A 376 44.64 8.30 0.36
CA ASN A 376 44.01 9.49 0.91
C ASN A 376 43.92 10.71 -0.04
N SER A 377 44.18 10.56 -1.36
CA SER A 377 43.95 11.65 -2.32
C SER A 377 42.86 11.31 -3.35
N SER A 378 41.74 12.01 -3.26
CA SER A 378 40.56 11.84 -4.14
C SER A 378 40.75 12.38 -5.56
N ALA A 379 41.95 12.84 -5.93
CA ALA A 379 42.20 13.52 -7.20
C ALA A 379 42.80 12.57 -8.24
N SER A 380 42.10 12.38 -9.36
CA SER A 380 42.67 11.71 -10.54
C SER A 380 43.39 12.74 -11.41
N VAL A 381 44.57 12.40 -11.94
CA VAL A 381 45.31 13.29 -12.85
C VAL A 381 45.31 12.72 -14.26
N ILE A 382 44.90 13.53 -15.23
CA ILE A 382 44.95 13.22 -16.66
C ILE A 382 46.01 14.11 -17.30
N ASN A 383 47.04 13.49 -17.90
CA ASN A 383 48.11 14.21 -18.57
C ASN A 383 47.92 14.08 -20.08
N ALA A 384 47.81 15.22 -20.77
CA ALA A 384 47.83 15.26 -22.22
C ALA A 384 49.26 15.11 -22.76
N THR A 385 49.40 14.49 -23.92
CA THR A 385 50.69 14.40 -24.62
C THR A 385 50.97 15.74 -25.34
N PRO A 386 52.23 16.25 -25.33
CA PRO A 386 52.62 17.38 -26.17
C PRO A 386 52.42 17.07 -27.66
N MET A 387 51.92 18.03 -28.42
CA MET A 387 51.74 17.96 -29.86
C MET A 387 52.65 18.96 -30.59
N ASN A 388 53.02 18.60 -31.82
CA ASN A 388 53.70 19.47 -32.77
C ASN A 388 52.73 19.80 -33.91
N ILE A 389 52.26 21.04 -33.99
CA ILE A 389 51.20 21.48 -34.90
C ILE A 389 51.79 22.45 -35.92
N ASP A 390 51.71 22.08 -37.21
CA ASP A 390 52.14 22.94 -38.31
C ASP A 390 50.93 23.69 -38.90
N MET A 391 50.83 24.99 -38.63
CA MET A 391 49.77 25.84 -39.18
C MET A 391 50.03 26.28 -40.62
N THR A 392 51.16 25.89 -41.20
CA THR A 392 51.58 26.29 -42.54
C THR A 392 51.15 25.32 -43.63
N LYS A 393 50.52 24.20 -43.24
CA LYS A 393 50.02 23.14 -44.11
C LYS A 393 48.50 23.01 -44.06
#